data_AF-A0A2R6IQX5-F1
#
_entry.id   AF-A0A2R6IQX5-F1
#
_cell.length_a   1.000
_cell.length_b   1.000
_cell.length_c   1.000
_cell.angle_alpha   90.00
_cell.angle_beta   90.00
_cell.angle_gamma   90.00
#
_symmetry.space_group_name_H-M   'P 1'
#
loop_
_entity.id
_entity.type
_entity.pdbx_description
1 polymer ?
#
loop_
_entity_poly.entity_id
_entity_poly.type
_entity_poly.pdbx_seq_one_letter_code
_entity_poly.pdbx_strand_id
1 'polypeptide(L)'
;MRKDELVHLHSLLTVLRAEYERRGVSPEAFAACDELDVSPMTVYGSKAEHATAVQALASALAAASDSGSADSPEGDATAEERNATASP
;
A
#
# COMPACT_ATOMS: atom_id res chain seq x y z
N MET A 1 17.30 -15.82 -7.10
CA MET A 1 16.71 -16.50 -5.94
C MET A 1 16.27 -17.90 -6.31
N ARG A 2 16.45 -18.86 -5.41
CA ARG A 2 15.91 -20.23 -5.52
C ARG A 2 14.39 -20.23 -5.30
N LYS A 3 13.71 -21.29 -5.73
CA LYS A 3 12.26 -21.41 -5.56
C LYS A 3 11.85 -21.33 -4.09
N ASP A 4 12.55 -22.07 -3.22
CA ASP A 4 12.23 -22.06 -1.79
C ASP A 4 12.42 -20.67 -1.19
N GLU A 5 13.48 -19.94 -1.56
CA GLU A 5 13.69 -18.55 -1.11
C GLU A 5 12.53 -17.64 -1.56
N LEU A 6 12.00 -17.83 -2.77
CA LEU A 6 10.84 -17.08 -3.26
C LEU A 6 9.54 -17.44 -2.53
N VAL A 7 9.32 -18.72 -2.21
CA VAL A 7 8.16 -19.17 -1.43
C VAL A 7 8.19 -18.55 -0.03
N HIS A 8 9.34 -18.59 0.64
CA HIS A 8 9.50 -17.98 1.97
C HIS A 8 9.31 -16.46 1.92
N LEU A 9 9.89 -15.79 0.92
CA LEU A 9 9.72 -14.34 0.76
C LEU A 9 8.26 -13.97 0.45
N HIS A 10 7.59 -14.72 -0.42
CA HIS A 10 6.16 -14.52 -0.72
C HIS A 10 5.31 -14.63 0.56
N SER A 11 5.58 -15.66 1.37
CA SER A 11 4.91 -15.86 2.66
C SER A 11 5.13 -14.66 3.60
N LEU A 12 6.36 -14.17 3.70
CA LEU A 12 6.68 -13.00 4.53
C LEU A 12 5.97 -11.72 4.06
N LEU A 13 5.96 -11.46 2.74
CA LEU A 13 5.29 -10.28 2.17
C LEU A 13 3.77 -10.34 2.36
N THR A 14 3.18 -11.53 2.35
CA THR A 14 1.75 -11.72 2.68
C THR A 14 1.46 -11.32 4.13
N VAL A 15 2.34 -11.69 5.07
CA VAL A 15 2.22 -11.27 6.48
C VAL A 15 2.37 -9.75 6.62
N LEU A 16 3.28 -9.13 5.86
CA LEU A 16 3.46 -7.68 5.85
C LEU A 16 2.24 -6.95 5.28
N ARG A 17 1.64 -7.45 4.19
CA ARG A 17 0.37 -6.91 3.67
C ARG A 17 -0.70 -6.88 4.77
N ALA A 18 -0.88 -7.98 5.50
CA ALA A 18 -1.86 -8.04 6.59
C ALA A 18 -1.55 -7.02 7.72
N GLU A 19 -0.28 -6.69 7.95
CA GLU A 19 0.10 -5.61 8.88
C GLU A 19 -0.24 -4.22 8.32
N TYR A 20 -0.08 -3.97 7.03
CA TYR A 20 -0.48 -2.71 6.39
C TYR A 20 -1.99 -2.51 6.45
N GLU A 21 -2.76 -3.56 6.17
CA GLU A 21 -4.22 -3.55 6.33
C GLU A 21 -4.63 -3.26 7.77
N ARG A 22 -3.96 -3.87 8.77
CA ARG A 22 -4.16 -3.54 10.20
C ARG A 22 -3.84 -2.09 10.54
N ARG A 23 -2.91 -1.46 9.82
CA ARG A 23 -2.54 -0.04 9.99
C ARG A 23 -3.47 0.91 9.24
N GLY A 24 -4.50 0.40 8.56
CA GLY A 24 -5.51 1.21 7.87
C GLY A 24 -5.23 1.43 6.38
N VAL A 25 -4.24 0.76 5.79
CA VAL A 25 -4.04 0.78 4.34
C VAL A 25 -5.19 0.02 3.68
N SER A 26 -5.83 0.63 2.69
CA SER A 26 -6.94 0.01 1.96
C SER A 26 -6.49 -1.29 1.28
N PRO A 27 -7.28 -2.39 1.35
CA PRO A 27 -7.02 -3.61 0.60
C PRO A 27 -6.87 -3.39 -0.91
N GLU A 28 -7.51 -2.35 -1.46
CA GLU A 28 -7.38 -2.00 -2.88
C GLU A 28 -5.96 -1.63 -3.29
N ALA A 29 -5.11 -1.19 -2.36
CA ALA A 29 -3.69 -0.96 -2.63
C ALA A 29 -2.97 -2.25 -3.09
N PHE A 30 -3.57 -3.42 -2.85
CA PHE A 30 -3.02 -4.73 -3.20
C PHE A 30 -3.82 -5.47 -4.27
N ALA A 31 -4.80 -4.85 -4.92
CA ALA A 31 -5.68 -5.51 -5.89
C ALA A 31 -4.92 -6.21 -7.03
N ALA A 32 -3.86 -5.59 -7.55
CA ALA A 32 -2.99 -6.18 -8.59
C ALA A 32 -2.26 -7.46 -8.13
N CYS A 33 -2.11 -7.67 -6.82
CA CYS A 33 -1.55 -8.91 -6.27
C CYS A 33 -2.61 -10.02 -6.24
N ASP A 34 -3.86 -9.67 -5.92
CA ASP A 34 -4.99 -10.62 -5.85
C ASP A 34 -5.34 -11.19 -7.22
N GLU A 35 -5.17 -10.40 -8.28
CA GLU A 35 -5.38 -10.84 -9.68
C GLU A 35 -4.42 -11.96 -10.11
N LEU A 36 -3.28 -12.13 -9.44
CA LEU A 36 -2.30 -13.16 -9.79
C LEU A 36 -2.73 -14.57 -9.31
N ASP A 37 -3.68 -14.69 -8.38
CA ASP A 37 -4.18 -15.94 -7.79
C ASP A 37 -3.09 -16.94 -7.36
N VAL A 38 -1.91 -16.41 -6.98
CA VAL A 38 -0.79 -17.23 -6.50
C VAL A 38 -0.88 -17.30 -4.98
N SER A 39 -1.24 -18.46 -4.45
CA SER A 39 -1.16 -18.67 -3.00
C SER A 39 0.31 -18.71 -2.53
N PRO A 40 0.66 -18.09 -1.40
CA PRO A 40 1.98 -18.26 -0.81
C PRO A 40 2.26 -19.71 -0.37
N MET A 41 1.24 -20.55 -0.23
CA MET A 41 1.36 -21.96 0.16
C MET A 41 1.38 -22.96 -1.02
N THR A 42 1.19 -22.52 -2.27
CA THR A 42 1.23 -23.44 -3.41
C THR A 42 2.66 -23.85 -3.72
N VAL A 43 3.12 -24.92 -3.08
CA VAL A 43 4.40 -25.58 -3.41
C VAL A 43 4.44 -26.01 -4.89
N TYR A 44 3.28 -26.23 -5.51
CA TYR A 44 3.14 -26.58 -6.93
C TYR A 44 3.15 -25.37 -7.89
N GLY A 45 3.14 -24.13 -7.37
CA GLY A 45 3.31 -22.94 -8.19
C GLY A 45 4.68 -22.89 -8.85
N SER A 46 4.77 -22.38 -10.08
CA SER A 46 6.03 -22.26 -10.79
C SER A 46 6.94 -21.23 -10.11
N LYS A 47 8.26 -21.37 -10.27
CA LYS A 47 9.22 -20.36 -9.77
C LYS A 47 8.89 -18.95 -10.32
N ALA A 48 8.41 -18.89 -11.56
CA ALA A 48 8.05 -17.63 -12.22
C ALA A 48 6.84 -16.98 -11.55
N GLU A 49 5.80 -17.75 -11.22
CA GLU A 49 4.63 -17.25 -10.48
C GLU A 49 5.01 -16.63 -9.14
N HIS A 50 5.83 -17.32 -8.34
CA HIS A 50 6.29 -16.77 -7.06
C HIS A 50 7.13 -15.50 -7.24
N ALA A 51 7.96 -15.43 -8.29
CA ALA A 51 8.73 -14.22 -8.57
C ALA A 51 7.84 -13.03 -8.94
N THR A 52 6.82 -13.26 -9.78
CA THR A 52 5.84 -12.23 -10.16
C THR A 52 5.04 -11.76 -8.95
N ALA A 53 4.55 -12.69 -8.12
CA ALA A 53 3.80 -12.35 -6.91
C ALA A 53 4.63 -11.54 -5.90
N VAL A 54 5.88 -11.95 -5.67
CA VAL A 54 6.83 -11.20 -4.82
C VAL A 54 7.05 -9.80 -5.36
N GLN A 55 7.24 -9.64 -6.67
CA GLN A 55 7.48 -8.33 -7.28
C GLN A 55 6.26 -7.42 -7.12
N ALA A 56 5.05 -7.95 -7.37
CA ALA A 56 3.80 -7.20 -7.22
C ALA A 56 3.58 -6.75 -5.76
N LEU A 57 3.73 -7.67 -4.79
CA LEU A 57 3.58 -7.37 -3.37
C LEU A 57 4.61 -6.35 -2.89
N ALA A 58 5.87 -6.48 -3.29
CA ALA A 58 6.91 -5.53 -2.92
C ALA A 58 6.63 -4.12 -3.46
N SER A 59 6.17 -4.01 -4.70
CA SER A 59 5.80 -2.72 -5.31
C SER A 59 4.59 -2.09 -4.62
N ALA A 60 3.56 -2.88 -4.31
CA ALA A 60 2.37 -2.39 -3.59
C ALA A 60 2.71 -1.92 -2.17
N LEU A 61 3.52 -2.69 -1.43
CA LEU A 61 3.99 -2.30 -0.09
C LEU A 61 4.84 -1.02 -0.14
N ALA A 62 5.70 -0.87 -1.14
CA ALA A 62 6.48 0.35 -1.32
C ALA A 62 5.59 1.57 -1.58
N ALA A 63 4.62 1.47 -2.49
CA ALA A 63 3.67 2.54 -2.79
C ALA A 63 2.82 2.93 -1.56
N ALA A 64 2.31 1.93 -0.82
CA ALA A 64 1.54 2.15 0.40
C ALA A 64 2.35 2.84 1.52
N SER A 65 3.67 2.60 1.55
CA SER A 65 4.57 3.25 2.51
C SER A 65 4.77 4.73 2.21
N ASP A 66 4.76 5.11 0.92
CA ASP A 66 4.98 6.48 0.47
C ASP A 66 3.72 7.33 0.66
N SER A 67 2.53 6.73 0.48
CA SER A 67 1.24 7.41 0.68
C SER A 67 0.96 7.84 2.14
N GLY A 68 1.70 7.30 3.12
CA GLY A 68 1.54 7.64 4.54
C GLY A 68 2.08 9.02 4.95
N SER A 69 2.75 9.77 4.06
CA SER A 69 3.31 11.10 4.37
C SER A 69 2.50 12.28 3.83
N ALA A 70 1.40 12.05 3.11
CA ALA A 70 0.70 13.11 2.35
C ALA A 70 -0.68 13.53 2.89
N ASP A 71 -1.12 13.04 4.05
CA ASP A 71 -2.43 13.43 4.61
C ASP A 71 -2.27 14.34 5.84
N SER A 72 -2.23 15.64 5.56
CA SER A 72 -2.70 16.69 6.46
C SER A 72 -3.33 17.80 5.63
N PRO A 73 -4.65 17.74 5.37
CA PRO A 73 -5.40 18.88 4.91
C PRO A 73 -5.94 19.62 6.15
N GLU A 74 -5.10 20.38 6.85
CA GLU A 74 -5.60 21.45 7.72
C GLU A 74 -5.63 22.75 6.90
N GLY A 75 -6.79 23.02 6.33
CA GLY A 75 -7.11 24.27 5.67
C GLY A 75 -8.61 24.49 5.66
N ASP A 76 -9.16 25.04 6.74
CA ASP A 76 -10.30 25.96 6.65
C ASP A 76 -10.39 26.90 7.85
N ALA A 77 -10.00 28.16 7.63
CA ALA A 77 -10.55 29.34 8.27
C ALA A 77 -10.11 30.58 7.48
N THR A 78 -10.73 30.78 6.32
CA THR A 78 -10.73 32.08 5.65
C THR A 78 -11.62 33.03 6.46
N ALA A 79 -11.02 34.03 7.10
CA ALA A 79 -11.73 35.18 7.67
C ALA A 79 -11.04 36.45 7.18
N GLU A 80 -11.28 36.77 5.91
CA GLU A 80 -10.90 38.03 5.29
C GLU A 80 -12.18 38.76 4.87
N GLU A 81 -12.70 39.62 5.76
CA GLU A 81 -13.42 40.80 5.30
C GLU A 81 -13.16 41.97 6.25
N ARG A 82 -12.01 42.61 6.01
CA ARG A 82 -11.72 43.95 6.47
C ARG A 82 -12.33 44.90 5.43
N ASN A 83 -13.35 45.65 5.82
CA ASN A 83 -13.59 47.06 5.43
C ASN A 83 -15.08 47.36 5.33
N ALA A 84 -15.63 48.00 6.37
CA ALA A 84 -16.64 49.02 6.16
C ALA A 84 -16.57 50.07 7.28
N THR A 85 -16.22 51.28 6.84
CA THR A 85 -16.78 52.55 7.31
C THR A 85 -16.02 53.30 8.41
N ALA A 86 -15.37 54.34 7.90
CA ALA A 86 -14.79 55.48 8.58
C ALA A 86 -15.79 56.27 9.44
N SER A 87 -15.19 56.99 10.40
CA SER A 87 -15.67 58.09 11.26
C SER A 87 -16.62 59.10 10.56
N PRO A 88 -17.38 59.89 11.31
CA PRO A 88 -16.82 61.02 12.05
C PRO A 88 -16.96 60.91 13.57
#